data_AF-A0A8H4ES91-F1
#
_entry.id   AF-A0A8H4ES91-F1
#
_cell.length_a   1.000
_cell.length_b   1.000
_cell.length_c   1.000
_cell.angle_alpha   90.00
_cell.angle_beta   90.00
_cell.angle_gamma   90.00
#
_symmetry.space_group_name_H-M   'P 1'
#
loop_
_entity.id
_entity.type
_entity.pdbx_description
1 polymer ?
#
loop_
_entity_poly.entity_id
_entity_poly.type
_entity_poly.pdbx_seq_one_letter_code
_entity_poly.pdbx_strand_id
1 'polypeptide(L)'
;MQTTEEIYNLSGRFYITSSPARITRFPAPKIITSKKSLTGTDEISPKEYWESLRRQFWSSLSSQNRAIYTWPPPGETPKSDKKAFECLKLDDMLDVASESNNPDKVLHDSAFDNFCLLVFKVNEVVRFEYGVFPAKRIVYRLDDEEKEWIVEESNP
;
A
#
# COMPACT_ATOMS: atom_id res chain seq x y z
N MET A 1 -10.19 20.65 -17.98
CA MET A 1 -11.21 21.25 -17.10
C MET A 1 -11.71 20.16 -16.19
N GLN A 2 -11.69 20.36 -14.88
CA GLN A 2 -12.33 19.41 -13.95
C GLN A 2 -13.83 19.42 -14.24
N THR A 3 -14.42 18.26 -14.49
CA THR A 3 -15.83 18.12 -14.87
C THR A 3 -16.79 18.41 -13.71
N THR A 4 -16.26 18.38 -12.48
CA THR A 4 -16.99 18.63 -11.24
C THR A 4 -16.47 19.91 -10.59
N GLU A 5 -17.35 20.83 -10.21
CA GLU A 5 -17.02 22.07 -9.50
C GLU A 5 -16.77 21.81 -8.00
N GLU A 6 -16.01 20.75 -7.73
CA GLU A 6 -15.77 20.19 -6.40
C GLU A 6 -14.28 19.92 -6.17
N ILE A 7 -13.80 20.23 -4.97
CA ILE A 7 -12.44 19.97 -4.50
C ILE A 7 -12.53 19.08 -3.26
N TYR A 8 -11.73 18.01 -3.23
CA TYR A 8 -11.63 17.12 -2.09
C TYR A 8 -10.22 17.20 -1.50
N ASN A 9 -10.13 17.61 -0.22
CA ASN A 9 -8.89 17.58 0.54
C ASN A 9 -8.97 16.46 1.58
N LEU A 10 -8.02 15.52 1.53
CA LEU A 10 -7.99 14.37 2.44
C LEU A 10 -6.87 14.57 3.46
N SER A 11 -7.22 14.43 4.73
CA SER A 11 -6.29 14.42 5.86
C SER A 11 -6.27 13.04 6.49
N GLY A 12 -5.12 12.63 7.02
CA GLY A 12 -4.96 11.28 7.53
C GLY A 12 -3.56 10.95 7.99
N ARG A 13 -3.32 9.67 8.25
CA ARG A 13 -2.01 9.12 8.64
C ARG A 13 -1.55 8.08 7.64
N PHE A 14 -0.27 8.12 7.31
CA PHE A 14 0.38 7.08 6.53
C PHE A 14 0.92 5.97 7.42
N TYR A 15 0.79 4.75 6.94
CA TYR A 15 1.35 3.54 7.53
C TYR A 15 2.14 2.80 6.47
N ILE A 16 3.16 2.07 6.89
CA ILE A 16 4.03 1.31 5.99
C ILE A 16 3.94 -0.17 6.38
N THR A 17 3.54 -0.99 5.42
CA THR A 17 3.64 -2.45 5.53
C THR A 17 4.84 -2.91 4.72
N SER A 18 5.96 -3.15 5.38
CA SER A 18 7.19 -3.68 4.76
C SER A 18 7.24 -5.21 4.82
N SER A 19 8.25 -5.77 4.16
CA SER A 19 8.65 -7.17 4.39
C SER A 19 8.91 -7.43 5.89
N PRO A 20 8.53 -8.62 6.41
CA PRO A 20 8.85 -9.05 7.77
C PRO A 20 10.35 -9.08 8.08
N ALA A 21 11.21 -9.17 7.05
CA ALA A 21 12.66 -9.13 7.19
C ALA A 21 13.19 -7.71 7.45
N ARG A 22 12.39 -6.67 7.21
CA ARG A 22 12.74 -5.26 7.39
C ARG A 22 12.08 -4.72 8.65
N ILE A 23 12.88 -4.12 9.52
CA ILE A 23 12.37 -3.41 10.71
C ILE A 23 11.92 -2.01 10.28
N THR A 24 10.66 -1.66 10.54
CA THR A 24 10.14 -0.30 10.33
C THR A 24 9.76 0.35 11.66
N ARG A 25 9.87 1.68 11.70
CA ARG A 25 9.34 2.49 12.81
C ARG A 25 7.84 2.77 12.69
N PHE A 26 7.26 2.47 11.52
CA PHE A 26 5.87 2.71 11.18
C PHE A 26 5.17 1.36 11.06
N PRO A 27 4.47 0.88 12.10
CA PRO A 27 3.80 -0.41 12.04
C PRO A 27 2.62 -0.36 11.06
N ALA A 28 2.23 -1.53 10.54
CA ALA A 28 1.04 -1.65 9.72
C ALA A 28 -0.22 -1.21 10.51
N PRO A 29 -1.27 -0.71 9.84
CA PRO A 29 -2.48 -0.28 10.52
C PRO A 29 -3.15 -1.45 11.24
N LYS A 30 -3.75 -1.18 12.40
CA LYS A 30 -4.64 -2.16 13.05
C LYS A 30 -5.86 -2.38 12.15
N ILE A 31 -6.17 -3.63 11.86
CA ILE A 31 -7.38 -3.99 11.13
C ILE A 31 -8.50 -4.09 12.15
N ILE A 32 -9.57 -3.34 11.93
CA ILE A 32 -10.80 -3.54 12.68
C ILE A 32 -11.56 -4.62 11.91
N THR A 33 -11.33 -5.88 12.24
CA THR A 33 -12.09 -6.98 11.65
C THR A 33 -13.48 -6.93 12.29
N SER A 34 -14.37 -6.10 11.75
CA SER A 34 -15.78 -6.01 12.17
C SER A 34 -16.54 -7.23 11.65
N LYS A 35 -16.23 -8.39 12.22
CA LYS A 35 -17.07 -9.59 12.27
C LYS A 35 -16.25 -10.62 13.03
N LYS A 36 -16.61 -10.83 14.31
CA LYS A 36 -16.47 -12.15 14.93
C LYS A 36 -16.96 -13.15 13.87
N SER A 37 -16.05 -13.91 13.31
CA SER A 37 -16.44 -15.07 12.52
C SER A 37 -17.40 -15.87 13.39
N LEU A 38 -18.63 -16.11 12.90
CA LEU A 38 -19.59 -16.98 13.57
C LEU A 38 -19.06 -18.42 13.73
N THR A 39 -17.91 -18.73 13.12
CA THR A 39 -17.15 -19.97 13.28
C THR A 39 -15.77 -19.61 13.83
N GLY A 40 -15.62 -19.74 15.15
CA GLY A 40 -14.45 -19.26 15.90
C GLY A 40 -13.19 -20.10 15.73
N THR A 41 -12.53 -20.04 14.56
CA THR A 41 -11.22 -20.71 14.42
C THR A 41 -10.07 -19.93 13.81
N ASP A 42 -10.23 -18.84 13.05
CA ASP A 42 -9.04 -18.16 12.49
C ASP A 42 -9.14 -16.63 12.56
N GLU A 43 -8.76 -16.06 13.71
CA GLU A 43 -8.36 -14.65 13.77
C GLU A 43 -7.04 -14.50 13.02
N ILE A 44 -7.11 -14.17 11.72
CA ILE A 44 -5.92 -13.85 10.92
C ILE A 44 -5.20 -12.70 11.61
N SER A 45 -3.92 -12.91 11.95
CA SER A 45 -3.14 -11.85 12.59
C SER A 45 -3.02 -10.65 11.65
N PRO A 46 -3.04 -9.40 12.15
CA PRO A 46 -2.90 -8.24 11.28
C PRO A 46 -1.63 -8.29 10.42
N LYS A 47 -0.56 -8.89 10.94
CA LYS A 47 0.69 -9.11 10.22
C LYS A 47 0.51 -10.01 9.00
N GLU A 48 -0.18 -11.14 9.16
CA GLU A 48 -0.45 -12.09 8.06
C GLU A 48 -1.37 -11.49 7.01
N TYR A 49 -2.40 -10.75 7.42
CA TYR A 49 -3.29 -10.06 6.49
C TYR A 49 -2.55 -9.05 5.62
N TRP A 50 -1.73 -8.21 6.23
CA TRP A 50 -1.01 -7.18 5.48
C TRP A 50 0.08 -7.79 4.58
N GLU A 51 0.70 -8.88 5.02
CA GLU A 51 1.67 -9.63 4.20
C GLU A 51 0.98 -10.36 3.03
N SER A 52 -0.23 -10.90 3.22
CA SER A 52 -0.98 -11.55 2.14
C SER A 52 -1.40 -10.54 1.07
N LEU A 53 -1.87 -9.35 1.47
CA LEU A 53 -2.12 -8.25 0.54
C LEU A 53 -0.85 -7.82 -0.19
N ARG A 54 0.29 -7.72 0.53
CA ARG A 54 1.57 -7.33 -0.09
C ARG A 54 1.99 -8.32 -1.18
N ARG A 55 1.83 -9.63 -0.93
CA ARG A 55 2.06 -10.69 -1.94
C ARG A 55 1.12 -10.56 -3.14
N GLN A 56 -0.16 -10.30 -2.88
CA GLN A 56 -1.17 -10.13 -3.93
C GLN A 56 -0.89 -8.91 -4.82
N PHE A 57 -0.49 -7.78 -4.24
CA PHE A 57 -0.08 -6.61 -5.01
C PHE A 57 1.22 -6.86 -5.76
N TRP A 58 2.20 -7.52 -5.14
CA TRP A 58 3.46 -7.86 -5.80
C TRP A 58 3.28 -8.76 -7.03
N SER A 59 2.38 -9.75 -6.96
CA SER A 59 2.08 -10.63 -8.09
C SER A 59 1.34 -9.92 -9.23
N SER A 60 0.52 -8.91 -8.91
CA SER A 60 -0.20 -8.13 -9.92
C SER A 60 0.69 -7.13 -10.67
N LEU A 61 1.85 -6.75 -10.12
CA LEU A 61 2.81 -5.88 -10.80
C LEU A 61 3.39 -6.53 -12.07
N SER A 62 3.71 -5.68 -13.05
CA SER A 62 4.50 -6.07 -14.21
C SER A 62 5.96 -6.38 -13.80
N SER A 63 6.69 -7.13 -14.62
CA SER A 63 8.12 -7.38 -14.42
C SER A 63 8.93 -6.09 -14.36
N GLN A 64 8.59 -5.13 -15.23
CA GLN A 64 9.20 -3.79 -15.23
C GLN A 64 9.00 -3.07 -13.90
N ASN A 65 7.79 -3.09 -13.34
CA ASN A 65 7.50 -2.44 -12.06
C ASN A 65 8.14 -3.17 -10.88
N ARG A 66 8.34 -4.50 -10.95
CA ARG A 66 9.09 -5.21 -9.90
C ARG A 66 10.58 -4.90 -9.96
N ALA A 67 11.13 -4.76 -11.18
CA ALA A 67 12.54 -4.50 -11.39
C ALA A 67 13.03 -3.20 -10.74
N ILE A 68 12.20 -2.17 -10.63
CA ILE A 68 12.59 -0.92 -9.96
C ILE A 68 12.96 -1.13 -8.48
N TYR A 69 12.49 -2.20 -7.85
CA TYR A 69 12.80 -2.52 -6.45
C TYR A 69 14.16 -3.21 -6.27
N THR A 70 14.85 -3.57 -7.36
CA THR A 70 16.26 -3.98 -7.34
C THR A 70 17.22 -2.81 -7.58
N TRP A 71 16.71 -1.64 -7.95
CA TRP A 71 17.55 -0.50 -8.29
C TRP A 71 18.21 0.09 -7.05
N PRO A 72 19.43 0.63 -7.20
CA PRO A 72 20.07 1.33 -6.10
C PRO A 72 19.25 2.57 -5.71
N PRO A 73 19.44 3.09 -4.48
CA PRO A 73 18.85 4.34 -4.08
C PRO A 73 19.17 5.48 -5.06
N PRO A 74 18.25 6.45 -5.24
CA PRO A 74 18.50 7.61 -6.08
C PRO A 74 19.80 8.33 -5.69
N GLY A 75 20.72 8.47 -6.64
CA GLY A 75 22.03 9.11 -6.44
C GLY A 75 23.21 8.15 -6.28
N GLU A 76 22.97 6.85 -6.16
CA GLU A 76 24.03 5.85 -6.14
C GLU A 76 24.30 5.27 -7.53
N THR A 77 25.58 5.06 -7.86
CA THR A 77 25.96 4.35 -9.09
C THR A 77 25.74 2.86 -8.89
N PRO A 78 25.02 2.17 -9.79
CA PRO A 78 24.82 0.75 -9.66
C PRO A 78 26.17 0.01 -9.72
N LYS A 79 26.44 -0.82 -8.70
CA LYS A 79 27.66 -1.63 -8.63
C LYS A 79 27.52 -2.98 -9.33
N SER A 80 26.31 -3.32 -9.75
CA SER A 80 25.92 -4.60 -10.35
C SER A 80 25.76 -4.50 -11.87
N ASP A 81 25.95 -5.63 -12.55
CA ASP A 81 25.75 -5.75 -13.99
C ASP A 81 24.29 -5.48 -14.41
N LYS A 82 24.10 -5.11 -15.68
CA LYS A 82 22.78 -4.72 -16.24
C LYS A 82 21.65 -5.72 -15.98
N LYS A 83 21.97 -7.01 -15.86
CA LYS A 83 21.01 -8.09 -15.55
C LYS A 83 20.41 -8.00 -14.15
N ALA A 84 21.05 -7.31 -13.21
CA ALA A 84 20.53 -7.10 -11.86
C ALA A 84 19.32 -6.15 -11.79
N PHE A 85 18.99 -5.49 -12.91
CA PHE A 85 17.87 -4.55 -13.05
C PHE A 85 16.68 -5.17 -13.78
N GLU A 86 16.60 -6.50 -13.85
CA GLU A 86 15.48 -7.25 -14.39
C GLU A 86 14.87 -8.11 -13.28
N CYS A 87 13.56 -8.04 -13.07
CA CYS A 87 12.84 -8.89 -12.12
C CYS A 87 11.68 -9.58 -12.83
N LEU A 88 11.87 -10.87 -13.14
CA LEU A 88 10.85 -11.70 -13.76
C LEU A 88 9.67 -11.98 -12.80
N LYS A 89 8.51 -12.43 -13.34
CA LYS A 89 7.43 -12.96 -12.48
C LYS A 89 7.89 -14.30 -11.91
N LEU A 90 7.48 -14.58 -10.68
CA LEU A 90 7.69 -15.89 -10.07
C LEU A 90 7.06 -17.02 -10.91
N ASP A 91 5.95 -16.74 -11.61
CA ASP A 91 5.29 -17.70 -12.50
C ASP A 91 6.12 -18.02 -13.75
N ASP A 92 6.90 -17.07 -14.27
CA ASP A 92 7.83 -17.28 -15.39
C ASP A 92 9.10 -18.06 -14.95
N MET A 93 9.30 -18.21 -13.64
CA MET A 93 10.46 -18.89 -13.05
C MET A 93 10.18 -20.36 -12.67
N LEU A 94 8.92 -20.80 -12.69
CA LEU A 94 8.54 -22.18 -12.35
C LEU A 94 8.89 -23.21 -13.43
N ASP A 95 9.21 -22.76 -14.65
CA ASP A 95 9.61 -23.62 -15.77
C ASP A 95 11.10 -24.02 -15.73
N VAL A 96 11.91 -23.39 -14.87
CA VAL A 96 13.35 -23.71 -14.75
C VAL A 96 13.62 -24.32 -13.38
N ALA A 97 13.76 -25.64 -13.38
CA ALA A 97 13.93 -26.52 -12.24
C ALA A 97 14.80 -25.92 -11.10
N SER A 98 14.24 -26.02 -9.89
CA SER A 98 14.89 -26.06 -8.58
C SER A 98 16.42 -26.23 -8.55
N GLU A 99 17.15 -25.13 -8.71
CA GLU A 99 18.49 -25.02 -8.15
C GLU A 99 18.50 -23.87 -7.14
N SER A 100 18.92 -24.17 -5.91
CA SER A 100 19.04 -23.24 -4.78
C SER A 100 19.97 -22.03 -5.04
N ASN A 101 20.60 -21.97 -6.21
CA ASN A 101 21.52 -20.93 -6.66
C ASN A 101 21.02 -20.18 -7.90
N ASN A 102 19.72 -20.18 -8.21
CA ASN A 102 19.21 -19.37 -9.32
C ASN A 102 19.35 -17.87 -8.98
N PRO A 103 20.21 -17.10 -9.69
CA PRO A 103 20.41 -15.67 -9.41
C PRO A 103 19.13 -14.85 -9.57
N ASP A 104 18.22 -15.28 -10.44
CA ASP A 104 16.95 -14.59 -10.68
C ASP A 104 16.04 -14.67 -9.45
N LYS A 105 16.11 -15.77 -8.69
CA LYS A 105 15.38 -15.94 -7.43
C LYS A 105 15.92 -15.03 -6.34
N VAL A 106 17.24 -14.90 -6.25
CA VAL A 106 17.88 -13.99 -5.30
C VAL A 106 17.49 -12.54 -5.59
N LEU A 107 17.48 -12.14 -6.87
CA LEU A 107 17.05 -10.81 -7.28
C LEU A 107 15.56 -10.58 -7.00
N HIS A 108 14.71 -11.55 -7.30
CA HIS A 108 13.28 -11.48 -7.00
C HIS A 108 13.03 -11.32 -5.50
N ASP A 109 13.66 -12.15 -4.67
CA ASP A 109 13.47 -12.11 -3.21
C ASP A 109 13.99 -10.79 -2.63
N SER A 110 15.12 -10.28 -3.13
CA SER A 110 15.64 -8.97 -2.75
C SER A 110 14.69 -7.82 -3.14
N ALA A 111 14.16 -7.86 -4.37
CA ALA A 111 13.19 -6.87 -4.85
C ALA A 111 11.92 -6.90 -4.00
N PHE A 112 11.42 -8.09 -3.70
CA PHE A 112 10.24 -8.28 -2.87
C PHE A 112 10.49 -7.83 -1.43
N ASP A 113 11.68 -8.00 -0.87
CA ASP A 113 12.00 -7.50 0.47
C ASP A 113 12.03 -5.96 0.55
N ASN A 114 12.35 -5.29 -0.56
CA ASN A 114 12.30 -3.84 -0.66
C ASN A 114 10.89 -3.30 -0.99
N PHE A 115 9.99 -4.17 -1.44
CA PHE A 115 8.60 -3.81 -1.72
C PHE A 115 7.79 -3.63 -0.44
N CYS A 116 7.12 -2.48 -0.32
CA CYS A 116 6.23 -2.16 0.78
C CYS A 116 4.89 -1.59 0.28
N LEU A 117 3.85 -1.72 1.10
CA LEU A 117 2.59 -1.02 0.90
C LEU A 117 2.59 0.27 1.70
N LEU A 118 2.22 1.38 1.05
CA LEU A 118 1.94 2.65 1.70
C LEU A 118 0.43 2.79 1.87
N VAL A 119 -0.05 2.78 3.11
CA VAL A 119 -1.47 2.83 3.42
C VAL A 119 -1.81 4.20 4.01
N PHE A 120 -2.69 4.95 3.34
CA PHE A 120 -3.19 6.22 3.84
C PHE A 120 -4.53 6.01 4.54
N LYS A 121 -4.54 6.08 5.88
CA LYS A 121 -5.78 6.05 6.66
C LYS A 121 -6.31 7.48 6.77
N VAL A 122 -7.31 7.77 5.96
CA VAL A 122 -8.04 9.04 5.97
C VAL A 122 -8.84 9.14 7.28
N ASN A 123 -8.74 10.28 7.95
CA ASN A 123 -9.54 10.60 9.14
C ASN A 123 -10.42 11.82 8.93
N GLU A 124 -10.15 12.62 7.90
CA GLU A 124 -10.97 13.77 7.55
C GLU A 124 -10.96 13.97 6.03
N VAL A 125 -12.13 14.29 5.47
CA VAL A 125 -12.28 14.72 4.09
C VAL A 125 -13.01 16.04 4.08
N VAL A 126 -12.43 17.04 3.42
CA VAL A 126 -13.09 18.33 3.18
C VAL A 126 -13.53 18.37 1.73
N ARG A 127 -14.83 18.43 1.50
CA ARG A 127 -15.44 18.68 0.19
C ARG A 127 -15.78 20.17 0.11
N PHE A 128 -15.24 20.83 -0.90
CA PHE A 128 -15.53 22.22 -1.21
C PHE A 128 -16.22 22.31 -2.57
N GLU A 129 -17.44 22.83 -2.60
CA GLU A 129 -18.28 22.97 -3.78
C GLU A 129 -18.40 24.46 -4.12
N TYR A 130 -17.78 24.87 -5.23
CA TYR A 130 -17.69 26.27 -5.64
C TYR A 130 -18.64 26.63 -6.79
N GLY A 131 -19.41 25.66 -7.29
CA GLY A 131 -20.43 25.84 -8.32
C GLY A 131 -21.75 26.44 -7.83
N VAL A 132 -21.93 26.54 -6.51
CA VAL A 132 -23.13 27.04 -5.85
C VAL A 132 -22.85 28.31 -5.07
N PHE A 133 -23.82 29.22 -4.97
CA PHE A 133 -23.71 30.45 -4.18
C PHE A 133 -24.72 30.49 -3.01
N PRO A 134 -24.27 30.69 -1.76
CA PRO A 134 -22.86 30.74 -1.34
C PRO A 134 -22.17 29.37 -1.54
N ALA A 135 -20.84 29.39 -1.69
CA ALA A 135 -20.05 28.16 -1.80
C ALA A 135 -20.29 27.28 -0.56
N LYS A 136 -20.27 25.96 -0.75
CA LYS A 136 -20.52 25.00 0.32
C LYS A 136 -19.23 24.29 0.71
N ARG A 137 -19.01 24.16 2.02
CA ARG A 137 -17.92 23.35 2.57
C ARG A 137 -18.50 22.31 3.50
N ILE A 138 -18.26 21.05 3.18
CA ILE A 138 -18.67 19.90 3.98
C ILE A 138 -17.42 19.21 4.51
N VAL A 139 -17.36 19.01 5.82
CA VAL A 139 -16.28 18.31 6.51
C VAL A 139 -16.81 16.96 6.97
N TYR A 140 -16.21 15.89 6.47
CA TYR A 140 -16.41 14.53 6.93
C TYR A 140 -15.29 14.19 7.90
N ARG A 141 -15.59 13.86 9.15
CA ARG A 141 -14.58 13.48 10.16
C ARG A 141 -14.90 12.09 10.70
N LEU A 142 -13.89 11.22 10.76
CA LEU A 142 -14.04 9.91 11.36
C LEU A 142 -13.97 10.06 12.88
N ASP A 143 -15.03 9.66 13.58
CA ASP A 143 -15.02 9.49 15.02
C ASP A 143 -14.21 8.24 15.36
N ASP A 144 -13.13 8.42 16.13
CA ASP A 144 -12.28 7.31 16.54
C ASP A 144 -12.89 6.45 17.67
N GLU A 145 -13.91 6.94 18.38
CA GLU A 145 -14.59 6.17 19.43
C GLU A 145 -15.70 5.31 18.83
N GLU A 146 -16.66 5.93 18.15
CA GLU A 146 -17.82 5.25 17.54
C GLU A 146 -17.48 4.56 16.21
N LYS A 147 -16.33 4.86 15.61
CA LYS A 147 -15.91 4.38 14.27
C LYS A 147 -16.88 4.77 13.16
N GLU A 148 -17.59 5.87 13.33
CA GLU A 148 -18.54 6.42 12.35
C GLU A 148 -18.04 7.73 11.75
N TRP A 149 -18.52 8.06 10.55
CA TRP A 149 -18.22 9.34 9.91
C TRP A 149 -19.25 10.38 10.32
N ILE A 150 -18.79 11.45 10.95
CA ILE A 150 -19.58 12.63 11.28
C ILE A 150 -19.50 13.60 10.10
N VAL A 151 -20.63 14.21 9.75
CA VAL A 151 -20.74 15.19 8.67
C VAL A 151 -21.13 16.54 9.24
N GLU A 152 -20.32 17.55 8.96
CA GLU A 152 -20.53 18.93 9.41
C GLU A 152 -20.48 19.88 8.22
N GLU A 153 -21.45 20.79 8.11
CA GLU A 153 -21.37 21.92 7.20
C GLU A 153 -20.60 23.05 7.87
N SER A 154 -19.62 23.60 7.16
CA SER A 154 -18.75 24.67 7.65
C SER A 154 -18.83 25.87 6.71
N ASN A 155 -18.45 27.04 7.21
CA ASN A 155 -18.33 28.22 6.35
C ASN A 155 -17.29 27.94 5.25
N PRO A 156 -17.59 28.35 4.00
CA PRO A 156 -16.70 28.14 2.85
C PRO A 156 -15.28 28.67 3.08
#